data_AF-A0A1P8KP88-F1
#
_entry.id   AF-A0A1P8KP88-F1
#
_cell.length_a   1.000
_cell.length_b   1.000
_cell.length_c   1.000
_cell.angle_alpha   90.00
_cell.angle_beta   90.00
_cell.angle_gamma   90.00
#
_symmetry.space_group_name_H-M   'P 1'
#
loop_
_entity.id
_entity.type
_entity.pdbx_description
1 polymer ?
#
loop_
_entity_poly.entity_id
_entity_poly.type
_entity_poly.pdbx_seq_one_letter_code
_entity_poly.pdbx_strand_id
1 'polypeptide(L)'
;MNLETEYKENKEIKINELIESLIKEDYLEDIIDNFKNELKKHETQREIINELKIKKDKYIKQYIEDTKFPEKLELEYLNYKALLFYFLETFTYKNMTLDFSLYNNNLNRIQKSLKTTFEEIFKNEMPIKINVNLKNFPHLIGYKDYHVEDGKKIFSKTTKDEFIKNIFYESNLTHDYELDGCDINKIQAFSWIQKTLYKPLYVFTKESLKLSNLKTDMIFVRRKNSNYHYVSLKKHLGNIENEYYINSHHHITQDEFNEKFNLNKRIYEFKFPKKEQ
;
A
#
# COMPACT_ATOMS: atom_id res chain seq x y z
N MET A 1 14.65 12.24 89.88
CA MET A 1 13.84 12.13 88.65
C MET A 1 14.78 12.41 87.49
N ASN A 2 14.96 11.46 86.57
CA ASN A 2 16.11 11.41 85.67
C ASN A 2 15.82 12.19 84.37
N LEU A 3 16.33 13.43 84.29
CA LEU A 3 16.11 14.37 83.18
C LEU A 3 16.49 13.82 81.79
N GLU A 4 17.41 12.86 81.73
CA GLU A 4 17.76 12.19 80.46
C GLU A 4 16.68 11.24 79.95
N THR A 5 15.89 10.63 80.85
CA THR A 5 14.80 9.73 80.47
C THR A 5 13.62 10.53 79.92
N GLU A 6 13.28 11.64 80.57
CA GLU A 6 12.21 12.56 80.17
C GLU A 6 12.54 13.30 78.84
N TYR A 7 13.82 13.58 78.59
CA TYR A 7 14.26 14.18 77.32
C TYR A 7 14.26 13.18 76.16
N LYS A 8 14.59 11.90 76.42
CA LYS A 8 14.51 10.83 75.41
C LYS A 8 13.05 10.51 75.04
N GLU A 9 12.18 10.36 76.04
CA GLU A 9 10.74 10.12 75.82
C GLU A 9 10.09 11.26 75.01
N ASN A 10 10.37 12.53 75.33
CA ASN A 10 9.85 13.68 74.58
C ASN A 10 10.33 13.73 73.12
N LYS A 11 11.53 13.21 72.82
CA LYS A 11 12.09 13.21 71.47
C LYS A 11 11.51 12.07 70.63
N GLU A 12 11.25 10.93 71.27
CA GLU A 12 10.65 9.75 70.64
C GLU A 12 9.16 9.97 70.34
N ILE A 13 8.42 10.63 71.24
CA ILE A 13 7.03 11.08 71.01
C ILE A 13 6.94 12.04 69.81
N LYS A 14 7.82 13.04 69.73
CA LYS A 14 7.85 13.98 68.59
C LYS A 14 8.18 13.31 67.26
N ILE A 15 9.03 12.29 67.27
CA ILE A 15 9.36 11.52 66.06
C ILE A 15 8.18 10.66 65.65
N ASN A 16 7.49 10.02 66.59
CA ASN A 16 6.30 9.22 66.29
C ASN A 16 5.12 10.09 65.83
N GLU A 17 4.90 11.27 66.40
CA GLU A 17 3.92 12.25 65.90
C GLU A 17 4.28 12.76 64.49
N LEU A 18 5.57 12.96 64.20
CA LEU A 18 6.04 13.35 62.87
C LEU A 18 5.86 12.19 61.87
N ILE A 19 6.14 10.95 62.29
CA ILE A 19 5.93 9.73 61.48
C ILE A 19 4.44 9.48 61.25
N GLU A 20 3.57 9.62 62.25
CA GLU A 20 2.11 9.53 62.08
C GLU A 20 1.56 10.66 61.21
N SER A 21 2.17 11.86 61.26
CA SER A 21 1.83 12.95 60.34
C SER A 21 2.28 12.70 58.89
N LEU A 22 3.32 11.87 58.70
CA LEU A 22 3.83 11.43 57.40
C LEU A 22 3.14 10.15 56.90
N ILE A 23 2.53 9.36 57.79
CA ILE A 23 1.64 8.21 57.52
C ILE A 23 0.16 8.68 57.48
N LYS A 24 -0.10 9.93 57.11
CA LYS A 24 -1.48 10.35 56.84
C LYS A 24 -1.88 9.76 55.50
N GLU A 25 -2.91 8.91 55.53
CA GLU A 25 -3.59 8.38 54.35
C GLU A 25 -3.81 9.48 53.30
N ASP A 26 -4.11 10.71 53.73
CA ASP A 26 -4.20 11.92 52.89
C ASP A 26 -3.00 12.16 51.96
N TYR A 27 -1.74 11.98 52.43
CA TYR A 27 -0.56 12.19 51.59
C TYR A 27 -0.37 11.06 50.56
N LEU A 28 -0.76 9.83 50.92
CA LEU A 28 -0.77 8.70 50.00
C LEU A 28 -1.93 8.83 49.00
N GLU A 29 -3.09 9.31 49.42
CA GLU A 29 -4.23 9.63 48.57
C GLU A 29 -3.86 10.72 47.55
N ASP A 30 -3.21 11.80 47.97
CA ASP A 30 -2.72 12.86 47.08
C ASP A 30 -1.71 12.33 46.04
N ILE A 31 -0.80 11.45 46.44
CA ILE A 31 0.16 10.80 45.52
C ILE A 31 -0.58 9.89 44.54
N ILE A 32 -1.51 9.08 45.03
CA ILE A 32 -2.32 8.17 44.20
C ILE A 32 -3.15 8.96 43.21
N ASP A 33 -3.78 10.05 43.63
CA ASP A 33 -4.58 10.90 42.76
C ASP A 33 -3.72 11.67 41.76
N ASN A 34 -2.51 12.09 42.12
CA ASN A 34 -1.52 12.59 41.17
C ASN A 34 -1.15 11.53 40.12
N PHE A 35 -0.87 10.29 40.52
CA PHE A 35 -0.60 9.21 39.56
C PHE A 35 -1.80 8.89 38.67
N LYS A 36 -3.01 8.84 39.22
CA LYS A 36 -4.25 8.65 38.43
C LYS A 36 -4.44 9.78 37.42
N ASN A 37 -4.18 11.02 37.81
CA ASN A 37 -4.28 12.18 36.93
C ASN A 37 -3.24 12.15 35.81
N GLU A 38 -1.99 11.78 36.10
CA GLU A 38 -0.95 11.58 35.08
C GLU A 38 -1.30 10.41 34.14
N LEU A 39 -1.79 9.28 34.68
CA LEU A 39 -2.28 8.16 33.88
C LEU A 39 -3.41 8.59 32.94
N LYS A 40 -4.39 9.33 33.45
CA LYS A 40 -5.49 9.88 32.66
C LYS A 40 -5.02 10.85 31.58
N LYS A 41 -4.03 11.71 31.87
CA LYS A 41 -3.40 12.58 30.85
C LYS A 41 -2.75 11.75 29.75
N HIS A 42 -2.03 10.68 30.10
CA HIS A 42 -1.43 9.77 29.14
C HIS A 42 -2.48 9.01 28.31
N GLU A 43 -3.60 8.62 28.91
CA GLU A 43 -4.75 8.05 28.19
C GLU A 43 -5.30 9.05 27.16
N THR A 44 -5.58 10.29 27.56
CA THR A 44 -6.05 11.34 26.64
C THR A 44 -5.03 11.63 25.54
N GLN A 45 -3.73 11.70 25.86
CA GLN A 45 -2.68 11.85 24.85
C GLN A 45 -2.66 10.68 23.87
N ARG A 46 -2.83 9.45 24.35
CA ARG A 46 -2.89 8.24 23.51
C ARG A 46 -4.09 8.29 22.57
N GLU A 47 -5.25 8.71 23.04
CA GLU A 47 -6.44 8.93 22.21
C GLU A 47 -6.17 9.96 21.10
N ILE A 48 -5.62 11.13 21.46
CA ILE A 48 -5.26 12.18 20.51
C ILE A 48 -4.26 11.67 19.47
N ILE A 49 -3.21 10.95 19.88
CA ILE A 49 -2.22 10.35 18.98
C ILE A 49 -2.89 9.38 18.01
N ASN A 50 -3.78 8.51 18.51
CA ASN A 50 -4.49 7.55 17.67
C ASN A 50 -5.40 8.25 16.65
N GLU A 51 -6.12 9.30 17.05
CA GLU A 51 -6.92 10.10 16.13
C GLU A 51 -6.06 10.76 15.04
N LEU A 52 -4.91 11.33 15.42
CA LEU A 52 -3.98 11.94 14.48
C LEU A 52 -3.41 10.90 13.50
N LYS A 53 -3.07 9.70 13.97
CA LYS A 53 -2.65 8.58 13.10
C LYS A 53 -3.73 8.22 12.09
N ILE A 54 -4.98 8.08 12.52
CA ILE A 54 -6.12 7.79 11.63
C ILE A 54 -6.30 8.90 10.59
N LYS A 55 -6.27 10.17 11.01
CA LYS A 55 -6.36 11.33 10.11
C LYS A 55 -5.22 11.33 9.10
N LYS A 56 -3.98 11.09 9.54
CA LYS A 56 -2.79 10.99 8.69
C LYS A 56 -2.95 9.90 7.63
N ASP A 57 -3.32 8.68 8.04
CA ASP A 57 -3.51 7.56 7.11
C ASP A 57 -4.59 7.86 6.06
N LYS A 58 -5.67 8.54 6.46
CA LYS A 58 -6.73 8.99 5.55
C LYS A 58 -6.21 10.02 4.53
N TYR A 59 -5.43 11.00 4.96
CA TYR A 59 -4.84 12.01 4.07
C TYR A 59 -3.83 11.40 3.09
N ILE A 60 -2.98 10.49 3.56
CA ILE A 60 -2.01 9.80 2.69
C ILE A 60 -2.73 8.92 1.66
N LYS A 61 -3.79 8.21 2.09
CA LYS A 61 -4.63 7.45 1.16
C LYS A 61 -5.24 8.35 0.08
N GLN A 62 -5.80 9.49 0.46
CA GLN A 62 -6.35 10.45 -0.49
C GLN A 62 -5.27 10.97 -1.44
N TYR A 63 -4.08 11.27 -0.92
CA TYR A 63 -2.93 11.65 -1.73
C TYR A 63 -2.56 10.57 -2.77
N ILE A 64 -2.57 9.30 -2.39
CA ILE A 64 -2.37 8.17 -3.32
C ILE A 64 -3.45 8.16 -4.42
N GLU A 65 -4.73 8.30 -4.05
CA GLU A 65 -5.87 8.31 -4.98
C GLU A 65 -5.78 9.47 -6.00
N ASP A 66 -5.52 10.67 -5.49
CA ASP A 66 -5.50 11.92 -6.27
C ASP A 66 -4.25 12.03 -7.16
N THR A 67 -3.19 11.27 -6.86
CA THR A 67 -1.93 11.31 -7.60
C THR A 67 -2.14 10.93 -9.06
N LYS A 68 -2.00 11.93 -9.93
CA LYS A 68 -2.22 11.78 -11.38
C LYS A 68 -1.03 11.17 -12.11
N PHE A 69 0.15 11.07 -11.50
CA PHE A 69 1.43 10.69 -12.13
C PHE A 69 2.27 9.81 -11.19
N PRO A 70 2.94 8.73 -11.66
CA PRO A 70 3.67 7.81 -10.78
C PRO A 70 4.79 8.54 -10.04
N GLU A 71 5.59 9.29 -10.79
CA GLU A 71 6.72 10.08 -10.33
C GLU A 71 6.34 11.18 -9.33
N LYS A 72 5.04 11.50 -9.20
CA LYS A 72 4.55 12.49 -8.23
C LYS A 72 4.16 11.91 -6.89
N LEU A 73 4.18 10.58 -6.75
CA LEU A 73 4.00 9.95 -5.46
C LEU A 73 5.34 10.02 -4.71
N GLU A 74 5.47 11.01 -3.84
CA GLU A 74 6.70 11.25 -3.08
C GLU A 74 6.77 10.31 -1.90
N LEU A 75 7.85 9.52 -1.82
CA LEU A 75 8.01 8.46 -0.81
C LEU A 75 7.95 9.00 0.62
N GLU A 76 8.43 10.22 0.86
CA GLU A 76 8.44 10.85 2.17
C GLU A 76 7.04 11.08 2.76
N TYR A 77 6.01 11.15 1.91
CA TYR A 77 4.62 11.31 2.34
C TYR A 77 3.87 9.99 2.47
N LEU A 78 4.50 8.87 2.13
CA LEU A 78 3.86 7.56 2.15
C LEU A 78 4.17 6.83 3.45
N ASN A 79 3.28 5.90 3.80
CA ASN A 79 3.58 4.88 4.79
C ASN A 79 2.90 3.56 4.35
N TYR A 80 3.42 2.43 4.82
CA TYR A 80 2.90 1.12 4.42
C TYR A 80 1.45 0.88 4.81
N LYS A 81 1.00 1.43 5.94
CA LYS A 81 -0.38 1.25 6.41
C LYS A 81 -1.37 1.95 5.49
N ALA A 82 -1.07 3.17 5.05
CA ALA A 82 -1.85 3.89 4.06
C ALA A 82 -1.82 3.20 2.68
N LEU A 83 -0.66 2.68 2.25
CA LEU A 83 -0.56 1.85 1.03
C LEU A 83 -1.42 0.59 1.13
N LEU A 84 -1.39 -0.10 2.27
CA LEU A 84 -2.19 -1.29 2.52
C LEU A 84 -3.69 -0.98 2.56
N PHE A 85 -4.10 0.12 3.19
CA PHE A 85 -5.51 0.53 3.19
C PHE A 85 -6.00 0.94 1.81
N TYR A 86 -5.20 1.70 1.06
CA TYR A 86 -5.48 2.00 -0.34
C TYR A 86 -5.63 0.70 -1.14
N PHE A 87 -4.72 -0.26 -0.95
CA PHE A 87 -4.75 -1.55 -1.62
C PHE A 87 -6.03 -2.34 -1.32
N LEU A 88 -6.34 -2.51 -0.05
CA LEU A 88 -7.51 -3.27 0.40
C LEU A 88 -8.80 -2.68 -0.16
N GLU A 89 -8.96 -1.37 -0.06
CA GLU A 89 -10.17 -0.71 -0.56
C GLU A 89 -10.28 -0.76 -2.09
N THR A 90 -9.17 -0.60 -2.80
CA THR A 90 -9.17 -0.47 -4.26
C THR A 90 -9.24 -1.80 -4.98
N PHE A 91 -8.54 -2.82 -4.48
CA PHE A 91 -8.33 -4.08 -5.19
C PHE A 91 -8.98 -5.30 -4.55
N THR A 92 -9.24 -5.27 -3.23
CA THR A 92 -9.77 -6.44 -2.50
C THR A 92 -11.24 -6.27 -2.12
N TYR A 93 -11.63 -5.14 -1.54
CA TYR A 93 -13.01 -4.91 -1.08
C TYR A 93 -13.95 -4.48 -2.21
N LYS A 94 -13.44 -3.66 -3.12
CA LYS A 94 -14.16 -3.32 -4.36
C LYS A 94 -13.83 -4.40 -5.38
N ASN A 95 -14.80 -5.26 -5.69
CA ASN A 95 -14.67 -6.24 -6.77
C ASN A 95 -14.30 -5.50 -8.06
N MET A 96 -13.06 -5.65 -8.53
CA MET A 96 -12.60 -4.95 -9.71
C MET A 96 -13.07 -5.70 -10.95
N THR A 97 -13.92 -5.04 -11.74
CA THR A 97 -14.41 -5.58 -13.01
C THR A 97 -14.01 -4.68 -14.16
N LEU A 98 -13.53 -5.30 -15.24
CA LEU A 98 -13.33 -4.62 -16.52
C LEU A 98 -14.47 -5.03 -17.44
N ASP A 99 -15.37 -4.08 -17.67
CA ASP A 99 -16.49 -4.24 -18.59
C ASP A 99 -16.07 -3.87 -20.01
N PHE A 100 -16.58 -4.58 -21.01
CA PHE A 100 -16.36 -4.29 -22.42
C PHE A 100 -16.83 -2.88 -22.79
N SER A 101 -17.91 -2.40 -22.18
CA SER A 101 -18.48 -1.07 -22.38
C SER A 101 -17.52 0.08 -22.04
N LEU A 102 -16.53 -0.15 -21.15
CA LEU A 102 -15.46 0.82 -20.88
C LEU A 102 -14.67 1.19 -22.15
N TYR A 103 -14.69 0.30 -23.14
CA TYR A 103 -13.98 0.43 -24.40
C TYR A 103 -14.91 0.68 -25.61
N ASN A 104 -16.25 0.56 -25.43
CA ASN A 104 -17.23 0.51 -26.52
C ASN A 104 -17.29 1.76 -27.40
N ASN A 105 -17.05 2.94 -26.85
CA ASN A 105 -17.01 4.18 -27.65
C ASN A 105 -15.82 4.23 -28.63
N ASN A 106 -14.97 3.19 -28.65
CA ASN A 106 -13.79 3.06 -29.50
C ASN A 106 -13.75 1.75 -30.31
N LEU A 107 -14.87 1.03 -30.48
CA LEU A 107 -14.88 -0.28 -31.18
C LEU A 107 -14.31 -0.24 -32.60
N ASN A 108 -14.51 0.86 -33.34
CA ASN A 108 -13.93 1.08 -34.67
C ASN A 108 -12.38 1.16 -34.66
N ARG A 109 -11.76 1.15 -33.47
CA ARG A 109 -10.31 1.30 -33.24
C ARG A 109 -9.65 0.01 -32.75
N ILE A 110 -10.43 -1.06 -32.56
CA ILE A 110 -9.90 -2.40 -32.43
C ILE A 110 -9.31 -2.78 -33.80
N GLN A 111 -8.07 -3.28 -33.82
CA GLN A 111 -7.44 -3.70 -35.08
C GLN A 111 -8.32 -4.78 -35.71
N LYS A 112 -8.85 -4.56 -36.92
CA LYS A 112 -9.84 -5.46 -37.55
C LYS A 112 -9.39 -6.93 -37.55
N SER A 113 -8.09 -7.18 -37.75
CA SER A 113 -7.50 -8.53 -37.76
C SER A 113 -7.43 -9.20 -36.38
N LEU A 114 -7.60 -8.45 -35.29
CA LEU A 114 -7.55 -8.92 -33.91
C LEU A 114 -8.87 -8.67 -33.16
N LYS A 115 -9.93 -8.28 -33.87
CA LYS A 115 -11.25 -8.01 -33.31
C LYS A 115 -11.83 -9.25 -32.64
N THR A 116 -11.71 -10.40 -33.29
CA THR A 116 -12.09 -11.70 -32.74
C THR A 116 -11.32 -12.02 -31.47
N THR A 117 -10.00 -11.80 -31.43
CA THR A 117 -9.20 -12.00 -30.20
C THR A 117 -9.62 -11.08 -29.06
N PHE A 118 -9.97 -9.82 -29.35
CA PHE A 118 -10.48 -8.89 -28.34
C PHE A 118 -11.89 -9.27 -27.86
N GLU A 119 -12.78 -9.66 -28.78
CA GLU A 119 -14.13 -10.16 -28.46
C GLU A 119 -14.09 -11.49 -27.69
N GLU A 120 -13.13 -12.37 -27.99
CA GLU A 120 -12.86 -13.62 -27.27
C GLU A 120 -12.34 -13.36 -25.85
N ILE A 121 -11.49 -12.34 -25.66
CA ILE A 121 -11.01 -11.93 -24.33
C ILE A 121 -12.17 -11.50 -23.43
N PHE A 122 -13.15 -10.79 -24.01
CA PHE A 122 -14.37 -10.38 -23.31
C PHE A 122 -15.55 -11.34 -23.55
N LYS A 123 -15.33 -12.54 -24.12
CA LYS A 123 -16.33 -13.57 -24.49
C LYS A 123 -17.78 -13.04 -24.62
N ASN A 124 -18.08 -12.26 -25.66
CA ASN A 124 -19.40 -11.64 -25.86
C ASN A 124 -19.80 -10.65 -24.74
N GLU A 125 -18.94 -9.68 -24.47
CA GLU A 125 -19.20 -8.58 -23.51
C GLU A 125 -19.27 -8.98 -22.03
N MET A 126 -18.87 -10.20 -21.67
CA MET A 126 -18.78 -10.63 -20.28
C MET A 126 -17.68 -9.83 -19.53
N PRO A 127 -17.99 -9.26 -18.36
CA PRO A 127 -16.99 -8.56 -17.57
C PRO A 127 -15.86 -9.47 -17.11
N ILE A 128 -14.63 -8.97 -17.23
CA ILE A 128 -13.44 -9.60 -16.66
C ILE A 128 -13.41 -9.27 -15.17
N LYS A 129 -13.37 -10.29 -14.31
CA LYS A 129 -13.20 -10.11 -12.86
C LYS A 129 -11.71 -10.18 -12.52
N ILE A 130 -11.22 -9.17 -11.80
CA ILE A 130 -9.84 -9.12 -11.31
C ILE A 130 -9.87 -9.40 -9.81
N ASN A 131 -9.44 -10.60 -9.43
CA ASN A 131 -9.38 -11.06 -8.06
C ASN A 131 -7.98 -10.80 -7.50
N VAL A 132 -7.90 -9.93 -6.48
CA VAL A 132 -6.65 -9.58 -5.81
C VAL A 132 -6.81 -9.81 -4.31
N ASN A 133 -5.97 -10.67 -3.74
CA ASN A 133 -6.00 -11.00 -2.32
C ASN A 133 -4.91 -10.27 -1.53
N LEU A 134 -5.05 -10.23 -0.21
CA LEU A 134 -4.10 -9.57 0.70
C LEU A 134 -2.63 -10.01 0.49
N LYS A 135 -2.38 -11.28 0.13
CA LYS A 135 -1.02 -11.79 -0.11
C LYS A 135 -0.40 -11.24 -1.40
N ASN A 136 -1.17 -10.61 -2.28
CA ASN A 136 -0.64 -9.91 -3.44
C ASN A 136 -0.01 -8.55 -3.06
N PHE A 137 -0.37 -7.95 -1.92
CA PHE A 137 0.10 -6.61 -1.55
C PHE A 137 1.63 -6.47 -1.58
N PRO A 138 2.43 -7.33 -0.90
CA PRO A 138 3.89 -7.21 -0.92
C PRO A 138 4.46 -7.26 -2.34
N HIS A 139 3.93 -8.14 -3.19
CA HIS A 139 4.37 -8.25 -4.58
C HIS A 139 4.07 -7.00 -5.42
N LEU A 140 2.93 -6.35 -5.18
CA LEU A 140 2.53 -5.16 -5.93
C LEU A 140 3.28 -3.91 -5.47
N ILE A 141 3.78 -3.83 -4.24
CA ILE A 141 4.72 -2.78 -3.84
C ILE A 141 6.18 -3.16 -4.11
N GLY A 142 6.42 -4.35 -4.67
CA GLY A 142 7.74 -4.84 -5.01
C GLY A 142 8.58 -5.33 -3.84
N TYR A 143 7.97 -5.59 -2.68
CA TYR A 143 8.62 -6.20 -1.53
C TYR A 143 9.21 -7.56 -1.92
N LYS A 144 10.51 -7.66 -1.71
CA LYS A 144 11.26 -8.90 -1.80
C LYS A 144 11.61 -9.32 -0.39
N ASP A 145 11.59 -10.62 -0.15
CA ASP A 145 12.11 -11.25 1.07
C ASP A 145 13.65 -11.19 1.15
N TYR A 146 14.29 -10.35 0.34
CA TYR A 146 15.71 -10.07 0.30
C TYR A 146 15.97 -8.68 -0.30
N HIS A 147 17.03 -8.02 0.16
CA HIS A 147 17.62 -6.87 -0.52
C HIS A 147 18.99 -7.26 -1.10
N VAL A 148 19.56 -6.39 -1.92
CA VAL A 148 20.90 -6.60 -2.50
C VAL A 148 21.83 -5.53 -1.95
N GLU A 149 22.88 -5.96 -1.25
CA GLU A 149 23.95 -5.10 -0.72
C GLU A 149 25.28 -5.64 -1.25
N ASP A 150 26.12 -4.78 -1.84
CA ASP A 150 27.38 -5.16 -2.48
C ASP A 150 27.28 -6.34 -3.47
N GLY A 151 26.18 -6.41 -4.22
CA GLY A 151 25.90 -7.48 -5.18
C GLY A 151 25.51 -8.82 -4.56
N LYS A 152 25.40 -8.91 -3.23
CA LYS A 152 24.95 -10.11 -2.50
C LYS A 152 23.50 -9.97 -2.10
N LYS A 153 22.73 -11.05 -2.24
CA LYS A 153 21.36 -11.13 -1.71
C LYS A 153 21.41 -11.34 -0.22
N ILE A 154 20.88 -10.38 0.53
CA ILE A 154 20.69 -10.48 1.98
C ILE A 154 19.19 -10.67 2.20
N PHE A 155 18.81 -11.84 2.70
CA PHE A 155 17.42 -12.13 3.00
C PHE A 155 16.90 -11.17 4.07
N SER A 156 15.78 -10.52 3.79
CA SER A 156 15.07 -9.73 4.78
C SER A 156 14.69 -10.68 5.91
N LYS A 157 14.87 -10.28 7.17
CA LYS A 157 14.54 -11.13 8.32
C LYS A 157 13.05 -11.53 8.35
N THR A 158 12.20 -10.79 7.64
CA THR A 158 10.74 -10.85 7.74
C THR A 158 10.11 -11.51 6.51
N THR A 159 9.28 -12.54 6.73
CA THR A 159 8.52 -13.17 5.63
C THR A 159 7.42 -12.24 5.10
N LYS A 160 6.85 -12.50 3.92
CA LYS A 160 5.74 -11.68 3.37
C LYS A 160 4.52 -11.63 4.31
N ASP A 161 4.18 -12.74 4.95
CA ASP A 161 3.04 -12.79 5.88
C ASP A 161 3.35 -12.02 7.17
N GLU A 162 4.59 -12.09 7.66
CA GLU A 162 5.06 -11.32 8.81
C GLU A 162 5.15 -9.82 8.49
N PHE A 163 5.57 -9.46 7.29
CA PHE A 163 5.58 -8.07 6.80
C PHE A 163 4.18 -7.46 6.83
N ILE A 164 3.17 -8.18 6.34
CA ILE A 164 1.77 -7.75 6.41
C ILE A 164 1.32 -7.57 7.86
N LYS A 165 1.67 -8.49 8.77
CA LYS A 165 1.37 -8.36 10.20
C LYS A 165 2.02 -7.12 10.80
N ASN A 166 3.28 -6.85 10.46
CA ASN A 166 4.01 -5.70 10.98
C ASN A 166 3.39 -4.36 10.54
N ILE A 167 2.78 -4.33 9.35
CA ILE A 167 1.97 -3.18 8.89
C ILE A 167 0.73 -3.01 9.75
N PHE A 168 0.01 -4.10 10.01
CA PHE A 168 -1.24 -4.05 10.77
C PHE A 168 -1.03 -3.60 12.23
N TYR A 169 0.02 -4.12 12.88
CA TYR A 169 0.34 -3.82 14.28
C TYR A 169 1.23 -2.59 14.48
N GLU A 170 1.62 -1.91 13.39
CA GLU A 170 2.57 -0.79 13.41
C GLU A 170 3.87 -1.13 14.18
N SER A 171 4.26 -2.41 14.19
CA SER A 171 5.22 -2.95 15.16
C SER A 171 6.67 -2.61 14.85
N ASN A 172 6.99 -2.19 13.62
CA ASN A 172 8.26 -1.55 13.21
C ASN A 172 8.20 -1.25 11.71
N LEU A 173 7.88 -0.02 11.32
CA LEU A 173 7.92 0.39 9.91
C LEU A 173 8.44 1.83 9.79
N THR A 174 9.75 1.97 9.96
CA THR A 174 10.50 3.10 9.40
C THR A 174 10.20 3.18 7.89
N HIS A 175 10.08 4.39 7.34
CA HIS A 175 9.67 4.62 5.94
C HIS A 175 10.78 4.26 4.93
N ASP A 176 11.65 3.31 5.28
CA ASP A 176 12.83 2.98 4.51
C ASP A 176 12.56 1.82 3.55
N TYR A 177 11.78 2.14 2.51
CA TYR A 177 11.32 1.20 1.49
C TYR A 177 12.45 0.42 0.84
N GLU A 178 13.62 1.04 0.65
CA GLU A 178 14.78 0.41 0.01
C GLU A 178 15.41 -0.65 0.92
N LEU A 179 15.59 -0.34 2.21
CA LEU A 179 16.11 -1.30 3.20
C LEU A 179 15.19 -2.53 3.35
N ASP A 180 13.89 -2.32 3.23
CA ASP A 180 12.89 -3.38 3.24
C ASP A 180 12.83 -4.17 1.92
N GLY A 181 13.67 -3.84 0.93
CA GLY A 181 13.74 -4.53 -0.35
C GLY A 181 12.54 -4.27 -1.27
N CYS A 182 11.83 -3.15 -1.08
CA CYS A 182 10.75 -2.75 -1.98
C CYS A 182 11.28 -2.14 -3.29
N ASP A 183 10.46 -2.23 -4.35
CA ASP A 183 10.75 -1.59 -5.62
C ASP A 183 10.08 -0.20 -5.64
N ILE A 184 10.87 0.86 -5.50
CA ILE A 184 10.38 2.24 -5.49
C ILE A 184 9.49 2.54 -6.69
N ASN A 185 9.86 2.07 -7.88
CA ASN A 185 9.10 2.35 -9.10
C ASN A 185 7.69 1.74 -9.03
N LYS A 186 7.55 0.58 -8.36
CA LYS A 186 6.24 -0.01 -8.09
C LYS A 186 5.45 0.77 -7.05
N ILE A 187 6.09 1.25 -5.99
CA ILE A 187 5.41 2.08 -4.99
C ILE A 187 4.88 3.37 -5.64
N GLN A 188 5.74 4.05 -6.40
CA GLN A 188 5.38 5.29 -7.09
C GLN A 188 4.26 5.10 -8.12
N ALA A 189 4.28 3.99 -8.85
CA ALA A 189 3.24 3.64 -9.82
C ALA A 189 1.99 2.96 -9.21
N PHE A 190 1.92 2.80 -7.90
CA PHE A 190 0.88 1.98 -7.28
C PHE A 190 -0.54 2.51 -7.54
N SER A 191 -0.73 3.83 -7.49
CA SER A 191 -2.01 4.50 -7.79
C SER A 191 -2.45 4.40 -9.26
N TRP A 192 -1.54 3.96 -10.14
CA TRP A 192 -1.77 3.90 -11.58
C TRP A 192 -2.30 2.56 -12.07
N ILE A 193 -2.27 1.52 -11.24
CA ILE A 193 -2.76 0.20 -11.59
C ILE A 193 -4.21 0.29 -12.10
N GLN A 194 -5.12 0.81 -11.27
CA GLN A 194 -6.52 0.98 -11.64
C GLN A 194 -6.67 1.92 -12.85
N LYS A 195 -5.98 3.06 -12.85
CA LYS A 195 -6.05 4.05 -13.96
C LYS A 195 -5.62 3.44 -15.30
N THR A 196 -4.68 2.50 -15.28
CA THR A 196 -4.16 1.82 -16.47
C THR A 196 -5.12 0.76 -16.98
N LEU A 197 -5.72 -0.01 -16.07
CA LEU A 197 -6.71 -1.02 -16.42
C LEU A 197 -7.98 -0.38 -17.03
N TYR A 198 -8.50 0.70 -16.43
CA TYR A 198 -9.76 1.31 -16.88
C TYR A 198 -9.62 2.23 -18.10
N LYS A 199 -8.44 2.82 -18.31
CA LYS A 199 -8.17 3.75 -19.44
C LYS A 199 -6.78 3.48 -20.03
N PRO A 200 -6.57 2.30 -20.63
CA PRO A 200 -5.31 1.97 -21.30
C PRO A 200 -5.16 2.79 -22.58
N LEU A 201 -3.91 3.09 -22.93
CA LEU A 201 -3.54 3.47 -24.29
C LEU A 201 -3.52 2.25 -25.21
N TYR A 202 -2.97 1.13 -24.75
CA TYR A 202 -2.88 -0.11 -25.50
C TYR A 202 -3.30 -1.30 -24.67
N VAL A 203 -3.83 -2.33 -25.33
CA VAL A 203 -3.94 -3.67 -24.75
C VAL A 203 -3.17 -4.63 -25.65
N PHE A 204 -2.44 -5.54 -25.03
CA PHE A 204 -1.65 -6.57 -25.66
C PHE A 204 -1.96 -7.94 -25.07
N THR A 205 -1.70 -8.98 -25.84
CA THR A 205 -1.61 -10.36 -25.38
C THR A 205 -0.14 -10.79 -25.23
N LYS A 206 0.10 -11.99 -24.70
CA LYS A 206 1.46 -12.55 -24.55
C LYS A 206 2.27 -12.58 -25.85
N GLU A 207 1.62 -12.77 -26.99
CA GLU A 207 2.27 -12.86 -28.31
C GLU A 207 2.92 -11.53 -28.76
N SER A 208 2.57 -10.43 -28.09
CA SER A 208 3.10 -9.10 -28.34
C SER A 208 4.45 -8.83 -27.66
N LEU A 209 4.89 -9.71 -26.75
CA LEU A 209 6.15 -9.58 -26.04
C LEU A 209 7.32 -10.03 -26.95
N LYS A 210 8.37 -9.20 -27.07
CA LYS A 210 9.54 -9.51 -27.91
C LYS A 210 10.54 -10.44 -27.22
N LEU A 211 10.95 -10.11 -25.98
CA LEU A 211 12.02 -10.79 -25.24
C LEU A 211 11.75 -10.79 -23.73
N SER A 212 10.49 -11.02 -23.32
CA SER A 212 10.11 -10.91 -21.91
C SER A 212 9.79 -12.27 -21.30
N ASN A 213 10.37 -12.53 -20.11
CA ASN A 213 10.01 -13.66 -19.24
C ASN A 213 8.68 -13.43 -18.50
N LEU A 214 7.94 -12.36 -18.82
CA LEU A 214 6.67 -12.02 -18.20
C LEU A 214 5.61 -13.06 -18.56
N LYS A 215 5.33 -13.97 -17.63
CA LYS A 215 4.25 -14.96 -17.74
C LYS A 215 2.91 -14.26 -17.50
N THR A 216 2.24 -13.83 -18.56
CA THR A 216 0.99 -13.07 -18.50
C THR A 216 0.08 -13.47 -19.66
N ASP A 217 -1.21 -13.21 -19.53
CA ASP A 217 -2.19 -13.48 -20.60
C ASP A 217 -2.60 -12.16 -21.29
N MET A 218 -2.74 -11.09 -20.52
CA MET A 218 -3.08 -9.76 -21.02
C MET A 218 -2.19 -8.68 -20.41
N ILE A 219 -1.98 -7.59 -21.14
CA ILE A 219 -1.18 -6.46 -20.70
C ILE A 219 -1.88 -5.17 -21.11
N PHE A 220 -2.16 -4.33 -20.13
CA PHE A 220 -2.75 -3.02 -20.29
C PHE A 220 -1.63 -2.00 -20.15
N VAL A 221 -1.50 -1.11 -21.12
CA VAL A 221 -0.45 -0.09 -21.12
C VAL A 221 -1.10 1.27 -21.18
N ARG A 222 -0.73 2.17 -20.28
CA ARG A 222 -1.10 3.57 -20.28
C ARG A 222 0.15 4.41 -20.55
N ARG A 223 0.00 5.47 -21.33
CA ARG A 223 1.08 6.43 -21.61
C ARG A 223 0.77 7.77 -20.96
N LYS A 224 1.80 8.45 -20.50
CA LYS A 224 1.76 9.88 -20.23
C LYS A 224 3.12 10.49 -20.54
N ASN A 225 3.12 11.53 -21.37
CA ASN A 225 4.34 12.12 -21.92
C ASN A 225 5.18 11.05 -22.64
N SER A 226 6.46 10.90 -22.28
CA SER A 226 7.39 9.91 -22.86
C SER A 226 7.43 8.59 -22.07
N ASN A 227 6.68 8.48 -20.97
CA ASN A 227 6.73 7.30 -20.11
C ASN A 227 5.46 6.47 -20.21
N TYR A 228 5.62 5.18 -19.91
CA TYR A 228 4.58 4.18 -19.95
C TYR A 228 4.44 3.51 -18.60
N HIS A 229 3.22 3.11 -18.29
CA HIS A 229 2.94 2.22 -17.19
C HIS A 229 2.19 1.02 -17.75
N TYR A 230 2.63 -0.18 -17.40
CA TYR A 230 1.92 -1.40 -17.78
C TYR A 230 1.40 -2.15 -16.56
N VAL A 231 0.23 -2.76 -16.71
CA VAL A 231 -0.35 -3.72 -15.78
C VAL A 231 -0.57 -5.01 -16.55
N SER A 232 0.00 -6.09 -16.04
CA SER A 232 -0.09 -7.43 -16.63
C SER A 232 -1.07 -8.28 -15.81
N LEU A 233 -2.01 -8.92 -16.49
CA LEU A 233 -3.02 -9.80 -15.92
C LEU A 233 -2.78 -11.23 -16.36
N LYS A 234 -2.95 -12.15 -15.41
CA LYS A 234 -2.87 -13.58 -15.66
C LYS A 234 -4.16 -14.25 -15.22
N LYS A 235 -4.65 -15.15 -16.05
CA LYS A 235 -5.88 -15.89 -15.82
C LYS A 235 -5.68 -16.85 -14.64
N HIS A 236 -6.71 -17.00 -13.81
CA HIS A 236 -6.70 -18.02 -12.78
C HIS A 236 -6.63 -19.42 -13.42
N LEU A 237 -5.81 -20.30 -12.84
CA LEU A 237 -5.78 -21.71 -13.24
C LEU A 237 -7.00 -22.40 -12.61
N GLY A 238 -7.99 -22.75 -13.43
CA GLY A 238 -9.24 -23.39 -13.01
C GLY A 238 -10.38 -23.19 -14.01
N ASN A 239 -11.50 -23.88 -13.82
CA ASN A 239 -12.71 -23.79 -14.67
C ASN A 239 -13.54 -22.51 -14.45
N ILE A 240 -13.00 -21.48 -13.78
CA ILE A 240 -13.72 -20.23 -13.55
C ILE A 240 -13.43 -19.29 -14.71
N GLU A 241 -14.42 -19.09 -15.56
CA GLU A 241 -14.28 -18.28 -16.76
C GLU A 241 -14.12 -16.79 -16.42
N ASN A 242 -13.28 -16.09 -17.20
CA ASN A 242 -13.05 -14.64 -17.14
C ASN A 242 -12.55 -14.07 -15.79
N GLU A 243 -11.90 -14.89 -14.97
CA GLU A 243 -11.21 -14.45 -13.76
C GLU A 243 -9.69 -14.33 -13.94
N TYR A 244 -9.14 -13.20 -13.53
CA TYR A 244 -7.74 -12.85 -13.64
C TYR A 244 -7.22 -12.29 -12.31
N TYR A 245 -5.90 -12.28 -12.16
CA TYR A 245 -5.22 -11.54 -11.10
C TYR A 245 -4.13 -10.64 -11.68
N ILE A 246 -3.76 -9.62 -10.91
CA ILE A 246 -2.65 -8.73 -11.28
C ILE A 246 -1.34 -9.49 -11.08
N ASN A 247 -0.70 -9.83 -12.20
CA ASN A 247 0.55 -10.59 -12.20
C ASN A 247 1.77 -9.68 -11.99
N SER A 248 1.75 -8.46 -12.54
CA SER A 248 2.79 -7.46 -12.31
C SER A 248 2.35 -6.10 -12.83
N HIS A 249 3.00 -5.03 -12.36
CA HIS A 249 2.87 -3.70 -12.93
C HIS A 249 4.20 -2.96 -12.79
N HIS A 250 4.53 -2.11 -13.75
CA HIS A 250 5.75 -1.31 -13.74
C HIS A 250 5.58 -0.02 -14.54
N HIS A 251 6.26 1.02 -14.07
CA HIS A 251 6.61 2.19 -14.88
C HIS A 251 7.85 1.88 -15.72
N ILE A 252 7.83 2.26 -17.00
CA ILE A 252 8.92 2.04 -17.96
C ILE A 252 9.06 3.26 -18.88
N THR A 253 10.28 3.48 -19.35
CA THR A 253 10.63 4.48 -20.35
C THR A 253 10.11 4.12 -21.75
N GLN A 254 10.16 5.07 -22.69
CA GLN A 254 9.83 4.83 -24.10
C GLN A 254 10.71 3.74 -24.72
N ASP A 255 12.00 3.71 -24.41
CA ASP A 255 12.96 2.77 -24.98
C ASP A 255 12.68 1.35 -24.46
N GLU A 256 12.50 1.20 -23.14
CA GLU A 256 12.09 -0.07 -22.54
C GLU A 256 10.75 -0.56 -23.09
N PHE A 257 9.80 0.35 -23.34
CA PHE A 257 8.53 0.01 -23.99
C PHE A 257 8.76 -0.55 -25.40
N ASN A 258 9.58 0.12 -26.21
CA ASN A 258 9.89 -0.29 -27.57
C ASN A 258 10.65 -1.63 -27.62
N GLU A 259 11.50 -1.90 -26.62
CA GLU A 259 12.21 -3.17 -26.46
C GLU A 259 11.29 -4.31 -26.03
N LYS A 260 10.36 -4.05 -25.11
CA LYS A 260 9.48 -5.08 -24.54
C LYS A 260 8.31 -5.45 -25.46
N PHE A 261 7.73 -4.47 -26.16
CA PHE A 261 6.46 -4.64 -26.86
C PHE A 261 6.57 -4.49 -28.37
N ASN A 262 5.86 -5.35 -29.10
CA ASN A 262 5.61 -5.21 -30.53
C ASN A 262 4.29 -4.48 -30.75
N LEU A 263 4.38 -3.17 -31.07
CA LEU A 263 3.21 -2.32 -31.33
C LEU A 263 2.28 -2.89 -32.41
N ASN A 264 2.79 -3.61 -33.40
CA ASN A 264 1.98 -4.16 -34.49
C ASN A 264 1.07 -5.32 -34.05
N LYS A 265 1.29 -5.87 -32.86
CA LYS A 265 0.49 -6.95 -32.28
C LYS A 265 -0.49 -6.49 -31.19
N ARG A 266 -0.65 -5.16 -31.01
CA ARG A 266 -1.63 -4.61 -30.06
C ARG A 266 -3.05 -4.98 -30.48
N ILE A 267 -3.85 -5.46 -29.53
CA ILE A 267 -5.27 -5.77 -29.79
C ILE A 267 -6.15 -4.54 -29.67
N TYR A 268 -5.70 -3.51 -28.94
CA TYR A 268 -6.44 -2.28 -28.70
C TYR A 268 -5.52 -1.06 -28.73
N GLU A 269 -6.03 0.07 -29.23
CA GLU A 269 -5.40 1.38 -29.16
C GLU A 269 -6.42 2.49 -28.87
N PHE A 270 -6.21 3.23 -27.78
CA PHE A 270 -6.91 4.47 -27.50
C PHE A 270 -6.22 5.63 -28.22
N LYS A 271 -6.92 6.36 -29.08
CA LYS A 271 -6.43 7.63 -29.63
C LYS A 271 -7.16 8.78 -28.95
N PHE A 272 -6.42 9.72 -28.40
CA PHE A 272 -7.00 11.00 -27.99
C PHE A 272 -7.68 11.61 -29.21
N PRO A 273 -8.91 12.15 -29.09
CA PRO A 273 -9.47 12.96 -30.16
C PRO A 273 -8.42 14.03 -30.50
N LYS A 274 -8.06 14.14 -31.78
CA LYS A 274 -7.24 15.27 -32.23
C LYS A 274 -7.99 16.52 -31.77
N LYS A 275 -7.33 17.39 -31.00
CA LYS A 275 -7.84 18.75 -30.85
C LYS A 275 -7.92 19.29 -32.27
N GLU A 276 -9.12 19.59 -32.73
CA GLU A 276 -9.30 20.41 -33.93
C GLU A 276 -8.48 21.69 -33.68
N GLN A 277 -7.52 21.91 -34.58
CA GLN A 277 -6.71 23.13 -34.59
C GLN A 277 -7.52 24.23 -35.25
#